data_AF-A0A4R2M8M0-F1
#
_entry.id   AF-A0A4R2M8M0-F1
#
_cell.length_a   1.000
_cell.length_b   1.000
_cell.length_c   1.000
_cell.angle_alpha   90.00
_cell.angle_beta   90.00
_cell.angle_gamma   90.00
#
_symmetry.space_group_name_H-M   'P 1'
#
loop_
_entity.id
_entity.type
_entity.pdbx_description
1 polymer ?
#
loop_
_entity_poly.entity_id
_entity_poly.type
_entity_poly.pdbx_seq_one_letter_code
_entity_poly.pdbx_strand_id
1 'polypeptide(L)'
;MRLPVEIFQEINEGPKEKDLLFDWLQQESVKGSIVLPDETDADIGQAVVARGYADDLTDDEVEENGHAPFLIAHAIAKSGRCVVTVETSKPSAKRHKRKVPDVCRTMGAAWCDSLTFNLDLGFSTEWRKRLGV
;
A
#
# COMPACT_ATOMS: atom_id res chain seq x y z
N MET A 1 1.83 -10.31 -4.91
CA MET A 1 1.44 -9.02 -4.30
C MET A 1 0.02 -9.14 -3.77
N ARG A 2 -0.28 -8.55 -2.62
CA ARG A 2 -1.64 -8.45 -2.06
C ARG A 2 -1.83 -7.07 -1.45
N LEU A 3 -3.08 -6.65 -1.29
CA LEU A 3 -3.52 -5.36 -0.77
C LEU A 3 -4.21 -5.55 0.59
N PRO A 4 -3.95 -4.70 1.58
CA PRO A 4 -4.83 -4.52 2.73
C PRO A 4 -6.29 -4.31 2.32
N VAL A 5 -7.23 -4.69 3.19
CA VAL A 5 -8.66 -4.55 2.89
C VAL A 5 -9.06 -3.08 2.75
N GLU A 6 -8.45 -2.19 3.54
CA GLU A 6 -8.69 -0.75 3.55
C GLU A 6 -8.29 -0.13 2.21
N ILE A 7 -7.11 -0.50 1.69
CA ILE A 7 -6.63 -0.08 0.36
C ILE A 7 -7.51 -0.67 -0.75
N PHE A 8 -7.95 -1.92 -0.61
CA PHE A 8 -8.86 -2.52 -1.57
C PHE A 8 -10.21 -1.80 -1.61
N GLN A 9 -10.77 -1.42 -0.47
CA GLN A 9 -12.04 -0.69 -0.39
C GLN A 9 -11.95 0.67 -1.11
N GLU A 10 -10.86 1.40 -0.90
CA GLU A 10 -10.60 2.68 -1.57
C GLU A 10 -10.64 2.57 -3.10
N ILE A 11 -9.99 1.55 -3.68
CA ILE A 11 -9.99 1.36 -5.14
C ILE A 11 -11.27 0.69 -5.65
N ASN A 12 -12.00 -0.03 -4.80
CA ASN A 12 -13.21 -0.77 -5.16
C ASN A 12 -14.44 0.13 -5.29
N GLU A 13 -14.43 1.34 -4.73
CA GLU A 13 -15.46 2.35 -4.99
C GLU A 13 -15.50 2.75 -6.47
N GLY A 14 -14.33 2.75 -7.10
CA GLY A 14 -14.16 2.99 -8.53
C GLY A 14 -14.36 4.45 -8.96
N PRO A 15 -14.03 4.75 -10.22
CA PRO A 15 -14.30 6.07 -10.80
C PRO A 15 -15.81 6.28 -11.05
N LYS A 16 -16.21 7.54 -11.26
CA LYS A 16 -17.60 7.90 -11.62
C LYS A 16 -18.11 7.13 -12.84
N GLU A 17 -17.23 6.89 -13.80
CA GLU A 17 -17.46 6.00 -14.93
C GLU A 17 -16.78 4.66 -14.65
N LYS A 18 -17.55 3.58 -14.58
CA LYS A 18 -17.04 2.24 -14.28
C LYS A 18 -16.25 1.72 -15.48
N ASP A 19 -14.95 1.50 -15.28
CA ASP A 19 -14.02 1.05 -16.30
C ASP A 19 -13.68 -0.45 -16.17
N LEU A 20 -12.77 -0.92 -17.04
CA LEU A 20 -12.32 -2.31 -17.03
C LEU A 20 -11.63 -2.72 -15.73
N LEU A 21 -11.00 -1.77 -15.02
CA LEU A 21 -10.37 -2.05 -13.74
C LEU A 21 -11.45 -2.27 -12.67
N PHE A 22 -12.48 -1.43 -12.64
CA PHE A 22 -13.62 -1.60 -11.75
C PHE A 22 -14.26 -2.97 -11.94
N ASP A 23 -14.60 -3.34 -13.18
CA ASP A 23 -15.24 -4.63 -13.49
C ASP A 23 -14.36 -5.82 -13.12
N TRP A 24 -13.04 -5.70 -13.30
CA TRP A 24 -12.09 -6.74 -12.91
C TRP A 24 -12.02 -6.91 -11.38
N LEU A 25 -12.03 -5.82 -10.62
CA LEU A 25 -12.02 -5.85 -9.15
C LEU A 25 -13.30 -6.46 -8.56
N GLN A 26 -14.44 -6.38 -9.26
CA GLN A 26 -15.71 -7.00 -8.82
C GLN A 26 -15.71 -8.53 -8.93
N GLN A 27 -14.74 -9.14 -9.60
CA GLN A 27 -14.67 -10.60 -9.72
C GLN A 27 -14.24 -11.23 -8.39
N GLU A 28 -15.04 -12.15 -7.86
CA GLU A 28 -14.75 -12.80 -6.56
C GLU A 28 -13.41 -13.54 -6.57
N SER A 29 -13.03 -14.14 -7.71
CA SER A 29 -11.74 -14.80 -7.89
C SER A 29 -10.56 -13.83 -7.78
N VAL A 30 -10.74 -12.59 -8.26
CA VAL A 30 -9.75 -11.52 -8.17
C VAL A 30 -9.65 -11.06 -6.74
N LYS A 31 -10.78 -10.69 -6.10
CA LYS A 31 -10.83 -10.27 -4.70
C LYS A 31 -10.15 -11.26 -3.77
N GLY A 32 -10.48 -12.56 -3.88
CA GLY A 32 -9.86 -13.61 -3.06
C GLY A 32 -8.35 -13.80 -3.30
N SER A 33 -7.84 -13.37 -4.45
CA SER A 33 -6.41 -13.48 -4.79
C SER A 33 -5.59 -12.26 -4.35
N ILE A 34 -6.19 -11.06 -4.42
CA ILE A 34 -5.49 -9.79 -4.18
C ILE A 34 -5.64 -9.28 -2.76
N VAL A 35 -6.72 -9.57 -2.04
CA VAL A 35 -6.92 -9.03 -0.69
C VAL A 35 -6.12 -9.84 0.33
N LEU A 36 -5.44 -9.15 1.25
CA LEU A 36 -4.83 -9.76 2.42
C LEU A 36 -5.93 -10.25 3.36
N PRO A 37 -5.90 -11.54 3.78
CA PRO A 37 -6.96 -12.10 4.61
C PRO A 37 -6.84 -11.73 6.09
N ASP A 38 -5.71 -11.15 6.51
CA ASP A 38 -5.50 -10.75 7.89
C ASP A 38 -6.06 -9.34 8.13
N GLU A 39 -6.59 -9.08 9.31
CA GLU A 39 -6.97 -7.74 9.77
C GLU A 39 -5.76 -6.98 10.33
N THR A 40 -5.84 -5.65 10.33
CA THR A 40 -4.85 -4.80 11.00
C THR A 40 -5.15 -4.73 12.50
N ASP A 41 -4.12 -4.89 13.32
CA ASP A 41 -4.19 -4.62 14.75
C ASP A 41 -4.32 -3.09 14.98
N ALA A 42 -5.39 -2.68 15.67
CA ALA A 42 -5.68 -1.28 15.93
C ALA A 42 -4.57 -0.55 16.71
N ASP A 43 -3.88 -1.23 17.63
CA ASP A 43 -2.80 -0.65 18.42
C ASP A 43 -1.58 -0.38 17.53
N ILE A 44 -1.30 -1.28 16.58
CA ILE A 44 -0.26 -1.09 15.56
C ILE A 44 -0.62 0.09 14.66
N GLY A 45 -1.87 0.18 14.21
CA GLY A 45 -2.37 1.30 13.41
C GLY A 45 -2.19 2.65 14.12
N GLN A 46 -2.61 2.74 15.39
CA GLN A 46 -2.43 3.95 16.20
C GLN A 46 -0.94 4.30 16.39
N ALA A 47 -0.09 3.31 16.62
CA ALA A 47 1.35 3.53 16.75
C ALA A 47 1.97 4.07 15.44
N VAL A 48 1.52 3.59 14.28
CA VAL A 48 1.93 4.12 12.97
C VAL A 48 1.50 5.57 12.80
N VAL A 49 0.27 5.94 13.19
CA VAL A 49 -0.19 7.33 13.12
C VAL A 49 0.67 8.22 14.04
N ALA A 50 0.73 7.88 15.32
CA ALA A 50 1.39 8.70 16.34
C ALA A 50 2.90 8.90 16.08
N ARG A 51 3.62 7.82 15.74
CA ARG A 51 5.08 7.87 15.53
C ARG A 51 5.47 8.16 14.08
N GLY A 52 4.65 7.70 13.15
CA GLY A 52 4.90 7.79 11.73
C GLY A 52 4.45 9.10 11.11
N TYR A 53 3.44 9.77 11.66
CA TYR A 53 2.90 11.02 11.11
C TYR A 53 2.97 12.15 12.15
N ALA A 54 2.11 12.09 13.16
CA ALA A 54 2.10 12.95 14.35
C ALA A 54 1.14 12.35 15.40
N ASP A 55 1.33 12.68 16.68
CA ASP A 55 0.49 12.25 17.80
C ASP A 55 -0.75 13.13 18.03
N ASP A 56 -0.83 14.25 17.32
CA ASP A 56 -1.82 15.31 17.48
C ASP A 56 -2.45 15.73 16.14
N LEU A 57 -2.65 14.78 15.20
CA LEU A 57 -3.30 15.07 13.91
C LEU A 57 -4.73 15.59 14.13
N THR A 58 -5.12 16.59 13.34
CA THR A 58 -6.53 17.01 13.27
C THR A 58 -7.35 16.01 12.46
N ASP A 59 -8.67 16.04 12.60
CA ASP A 59 -9.58 15.17 11.83
C ASP A 59 -9.33 15.30 10.31
N ASP A 60 -9.16 16.53 9.80
CA ASP A 60 -8.81 16.79 8.40
C ASP A 60 -7.48 16.14 7.99
N GLU A 61 -6.46 16.19 8.86
CA GLU A 61 -5.15 15.58 8.58
C GLU A 61 -5.21 14.05 8.64
N VAL A 62 -6.09 13.48 9.47
CA VAL A 62 -6.36 12.04 9.51
C VAL A 62 -7.04 11.61 8.21
N GLU A 63 -8.04 12.36 7.74
CA GLU A 63 -8.71 12.11 6.46
C GLU A 63 -7.72 12.19 5.28
N GLU A 64 -6.85 13.21 5.25
CA GLU A 64 -5.84 13.37 4.19
C GLU A 64 -4.78 12.26 4.15
N ASN A 65 -4.53 11.56 5.26
CA ASN A 65 -3.64 10.39 5.27
C ASN A 65 -4.23 9.17 4.53
N GLY A 66 -5.56 9.14 4.37
CA GLY A 66 -6.29 8.00 3.83
C GLY A 66 -5.91 6.69 4.54
N HIS A 67 -5.76 5.62 3.76
CA HIS A 67 -5.44 4.29 4.30
C HIS A 67 -3.94 3.96 4.36
N ALA A 68 -3.05 4.93 4.09
CA ALA A 68 -1.61 4.71 4.14
C ALA A 68 -1.10 4.18 5.51
N PRO A 69 -1.64 4.63 6.68
CA PRO A 69 -1.25 4.05 7.97
C PRO A 69 -1.53 2.55 8.08
N PHE A 70 -2.66 2.06 7.54
CA PHE A 70 -3.00 0.62 7.55
C PHE A 70 -2.03 -0.21 6.71
N LEU A 71 -1.62 0.32 5.55
CA LEU A 71 -0.62 -0.34 4.70
C LEU A 71 0.70 -0.59 5.44
N ILE A 72 1.18 0.40 6.19
CA ILE A 72 2.42 0.30 6.96
C ILE A 72 2.22 -0.59 8.19
N ALA A 73 1.07 -0.51 8.86
CA ALA A 73 0.72 -1.36 10.00
C ALA A 73 0.75 -2.85 9.61
N HIS A 74 0.16 -3.22 8.47
CA HIS A 74 0.25 -4.58 7.94
C HIS A 74 1.68 -5.02 7.67
N ALA A 75 2.54 -4.13 7.20
CA ALA A 75 3.93 -4.45 6.88
C ALA A 75 4.78 -4.73 8.13
N ILE A 76 4.51 -4.04 9.25
CA ILE A 76 5.23 -4.27 10.51
C ILE A 76 4.61 -5.37 11.38
N ALA A 77 3.32 -5.68 11.20
CA ALA A 77 2.63 -6.70 11.97
C ALA A 77 3.17 -8.12 11.76
N LYS A 78 3.77 -8.41 10.60
CA LYS A 78 4.36 -9.73 10.28
C LYS A 78 5.66 -9.58 9.49
N SER A 79 6.65 -10.41 9.82
CA SER A 79 7.92 -10.49 9.09
C SER A 79 7.72 -10.97 7.65
N GLY A 80 8.62 -10.56 6.74
CA GLY A 80 8.60 -10.99 5.34
C GLY A 80 7.63 -10.21 4.45
N ARG A 81 7.07 -9.10 4.97
CA ARG A 81 6.26 -8.15 4.19
C ARG A 81 7.11 -6.97 3.75
N CYS A 82 6.83 -6.47 2.56
CA CYS A 82 7.46 -5.29 1.97
C CYS A 82 6.38 -4.39 1.37
N VAL A 83 6.37 -3.12 1.75
CA VAL A 83 5.52 -2.11 1.13
C VAL A 83 6.07 -1.79 -0.25
N VAL A 84 5.23 -1.79 -1.27
CA VAL A 84 5.59 -1.29 -2.61
C VAL A 84 4.88 0.03 -2.83
N THR A 85 5.63 1.07 -3.16
CA THR A 85 5.07 2.41 -3.38
C THR A 85 5.70 3.11 -4.57
N VAL A 86 4.92 3.95 -5.24
CA VAL A 86 5.39 4.84 -6.33
C VAL A 86 5.77 6.23 -5.80
N GLU A 87 5.56 6.49 -4.51
CA GLU A 87 5.93 7.76 -3.91
C GLU A 87 7.45 7.93 -3.88
N THR A 88 7.89 9.14 -4.22
CA THR A 88 9.28 9.54 -4.00
C THR A 88 9.43 10.06 -2.57
N SER A 89 10.44 9.55 -1.86
CA SER A 89 10.80 10.02 -0.51
C SER A 89 10.97 11.55 -0.50
N LYS A 90 10.41 12.17 0.54
CA LYS A 90 10.52 13.60 0.82
C LYS A 90 10.70 13.79 2.34
N PRO A 91 11.92 13.60 2.86
CA PRO A 91 12.17 13.61 4.31
C PRO A 91 11.83 14.94 5.02
N SER A 92 11.74 16.03 4.27
CA SER A 92 11.34 17.34 4.79
C SER A 92 9.83 17.50 4.98
N ALA A 93 9.01 16.61 4.41
CA ALA A 93 7.58 16.59 4.64
C ALA A 93 7.27 16.13 6.07
N LYS A 94 6.24 16.70 6.67
CA LYS A 94 5.86 16.47 8.07
C LYS A 94 4.37 16.18 8.18
N ARG A 95 3.97 15.57 9.30
CA ARG A 95 2.57 15.24 9.61
C ARG A 95 1.91 14.48 8.46
N HIS A 96 0.69 14.83 8.07
CA HIS A 96 -0.05 14.18 6.99
C HIS A 96 0.66 14.19 5.62
N LYS A 97 1.55 15.15 5.37
CA LYS A 97 2.28 15.25 4.09
C LYS A 97 3.45 14.28 3.97
N ARG A 98 3.77 13.53 5.04
CA ARG A 98 4.86 12.56 5.04
C ARG A 98 4.61 11.49 3.97
N LYS A 99 5.69 11.07 3.32
CA LYS A 99 5.64 10.08 2.26
C LYS A 99 5.81 8.68 2.81
N VAL A 100 5.11 7.71 2.20
CA VAL A 100 5.11 6.30 2.64
C VAL A 100 6.53 5.76 2.86
N PRO A 101 7.51 5.97 1.96
CA PRO A 101 8.90 5.55 2.19
C PRO A 101 9.51 6.07 3.48
N ASP A 102 9.23 7.33 3.83
CA ASP A 102 9.81 7.97 5.01
C ASP A 102 9.16 7.48 6.30
N VAL A 103 7.85 7.20 6.24
CA VAL A 103 7.13 6.58 7.36
C VAL A 103 7.57 5.13 7.55
N CYS A 104 7.72 4.35 6.48
CA CYS A 104 8.27 2.99 6.53
C CYS A 104 9.64 2.97 7.22
N ARG A 105 10.55 3.89 6.85
CA ARG A 105 11.86 4.02 7.52
C ARG A 105 11.74 4.32 9.02
N THR A 106 10.79 5.17 9.40
CA THR A 106 10.57 5.55 10.82
C THR A 106 10.01 4.39 11.64
N MET A 107 9.14 3.59 11.02
CA MET A 107 8.50 2.44 11.66
C MET A 107 9.32 1.16 11.58
N GLY A 108 10.43 1.15 10.83
CA GLY A 108 11.23 -0.04 10.59
C GLY A 108 10.59 -1.04 9.63
N ALA A 109 9.63 -0.60 8.81
CA ALA A 109 8.99 -1.42 7.79
C ALA A 109 9.88 -1.55 6.56
N ALA A 110 9.99 -2.75 6.00
CA ALA A 110 10.61 -2.94 4.70
C ALA A 110 9.74 -2.32 3.60
N TRP A 111 10.37 -1.65 2.64
CA TRP A 111 9.70 -1.06 1.50
C TRP A 111 10.63 -1.00 0.28
N CYS A 112 10.05 -0.94 -0.91
CA CYS A 112 10.76 -0.69 -2.15
C CYS A 112 9.91 0.14 -3.13
N ASP A 113 10.58 0.71 -4.13
CA ASP A 113 9.91 1.37 -5.24
C ASP A 113 9.43 0.35 -6.29
N SER A 114 8.59 0.82 -7.23
CA SER A 114 8.01 -0.02 -8.27
C SER A 114 9.04 -0.60 -9.25
N LEU A 115 10.17 0.06 -9.49
CA LEU A 115 11.22 -0.47 -10.37
C LEU A 115 11.93 -1.63 -9.67
N THR A 116 12.37 -1.44 -8.44
CA THR A 116 12.99 -2.49 -7.62
C THR A 116 12.07 -3.70 -7.51
N PHE A 117 10.78 -3.49 -7.21
CA PHE A 117 9.79 -4.56 -7.16
C PHE A 117 9.69 -5.37 -8.46
N ASN A 118 9.63 -4.68 -9.61
CA ASN A 118 9.56 -5.35 -10.92
C ASN A 118 10.84 -6.14 -11.23
N LEU A 119 12.01 -5.61 -10.88
CA LEU A 119 13.29 -6.30 -11.05
C LEU A 119 13.37 -7.55 -10.18
N ASP A 120 12.94 -7.47 -8.92
CA ASP A 120 12.94 -8.60 -7.98
C ASP A 120 11.99 -9.74 -8.42
N LEU A 121 10.88 -9.40 -9.09
CA LEU A 121 9.98 -10.39 -9.69
C LEU A 121 10.49 -10.98 -11.01
N GLY A 122 11.62 -10.49 -11.55
CA GLY A 122 12.12 -10.90 -12.86
C GLY A 122 11.18 -10.49 -14.00
N PHE A 123 10.44 -9.39 -13.82
CA PHE A 123 9.50 -8.90 -14.81
C PHE A 123 10.21 -8.61 -16.13
N SER A 124 9.59 -9.02 -17.23
CA SER A 124 10.11 -8.78 -18.57
C SER A 124 8.97 -8.68 -19.55
N THR A 125 9.11 -7.76 -20.49
CA THR A 125 8.20 -7.59 -21.62
C THR A 125 8.50 -8.56 -22.77
N GLU A 126 9.56 -9.37 -22.69
CA GLU A 126 9.92 -10.39 -23.69
C GLU A 126 9.08 -11.69 -23.58
N TRP A 127 7.80 -11.56 -23.23
CA TRP A 127 6.91 -12.71 -23.00
C TRP A 127 6.72 -13.58 -24.25
N ARG A 128 6.73 -12.99 -25.45
CA ARG A 128 6.64 -13.73 -26.73
C ARG A 128 7.84 -14.65 -26.97
N LYS A 129 9.06 -14.13 -26.77
CA LYS A 129 10.31 -14.92 -26.91
C LYS A 129 10.37 -16.08 -25.92
N ARG A 130 9.90 -15.89 -24.68
CA ARG A 130 9.89 -16.94 -23.65
C ARG A 130 8.89 -18.07 -23.94
N LEU A 131 7.80 -17.76 -24.63
CA LEU A 131 6.77 -18.74 -25.01
C LEU A 131 7.07 -19.43 -26.36
N GLY A 132 8.15 -19.04 -27.05
CA GLY A 132 8.52 -19.60 -28.35
C GLY A 132 7.51 -19.27 -29.46
N VAL A 133 6.79 -18.15 -29.34
CA VAL A 133 5.77 -17.67 -30.30
C VAL A 133 6.21 -16.37 -30.96
#